data_AF-A0A4Y7U2D1-F1
#
_entry.id   AF-A0A4Y7U2D1-F1
#
_cell.length_a   1.000
_cell.length_b   1.000
_cell.length_c   1.000
_cell.angle_alpha   90.00
_cell.angle_beta   90.00
_cell.angle_gamma   90.00
#
_symmetry.space_group_name_H-M   'P 1'
#
loop_
_entity.id
_entity.type
_entity.pdbx_description
1 polymer ?
#
loop_
_entity_poly.entity_id
_entity_poly.type
_entity_poly.pdbx_seq_one_letter_code
_entity_poly.pdbx_strand_id
1 'polypeptide(L)'
;FKGKHFNFLEANQIPYYSAATPFTELFFNTTINKGQNVDSFITLNTSKNLNFSMAYRGLRSEGDYINQLASTGNFRFTTSYFTTDMRYVLKAHYTYQDILNE
;
A
#
# COMPACT_ATOMS: atom_id res chain seq x y z
N PHE A 1 16.45 13.19 12.10
CA PHE A 1 15.22 12.39 12.27
C PHE A 1 14.35 12.21 11.02
N LYS A 2 14.51 12.96 9.91
CA LYS A 2 13.67 12.83 8.69
C LYS A 2 14.13 11.79 7.64
N GLY A 3 15.37 11.29 7.71
CA GLY A 3 15.93 10.43 6.66
C GLY A 3 15.30 9.04 6.51
N LYS A 4 14.57 8.56 7.53
CA LYS A 4 13.93 7.23 7.54
C LYS A 4 12.41 7.29 7.32
N HIS A 5 11.86 8.47 7.02
CA HIS A 5 10.42 8.70 6.80
C HIS A 5 10.02 8.58 5.31
N PHE A 6 10.96 8.25 4.42
CA PHE A 6 10.72 8.29 2.97
C PHE A 6 9.71 7.24 2.48
N ASN A 7 9.58 6.12 3.19
CA ASN A 7 8.60 5.07 2.90
C ASN A 7 7.37 5.11 3.83
N PHE A 8 7.28 6.09 4.72
CA PHE A 8 6.13 6.25 5.59
C PHE A 8 5.07 7.08 4.85
N LEU A 9 3.86 6.54 4.78
CA LEU A 9 2.70 7.16 4.17
C LEU A 9 1.87 7.85 5.24
N GLU A 10 1.67 9.15 5.07
CA GLU A 10 0.75 9.94 5.88
C GLU A 10 -0.71 9.72 5.44
N ALA A 11 -1.67 10.01 6.31
CA ALA A 11 -3.09 9.80 6.06
C ALA A 11 -3.62 10.57 4.82
N ASN A 12 -3.04 11.73 4.53
CA ASN A 12 -3.36 12.57 3.36
C ASN A 12 -2.79 12.01 2.04
N GLN A 13 -1.83 11.07 2.09
CA GLN A 13 -1.19 10.48 0.92
C GLN A 13 -1.89 9.20 0.44
N ILE A 14 -2.95 8.77 1.11
CA ILE A 14 -3.67 7.54 0.77
C ILE A 14 -4.70 7.81 -0.33
N PRO A 15 -4.51 7.26 -1.55
CA PRO A 15 -5.45 7.42 -2.64
C PRO A 15 -6.70 6.55 -2.43
N TYR A 16 -7.85 7.07 -2.86
CA TYR A 16 -9.12 6.34 -2.88
C TYR A 16 -9.44 5.96 -4.32
N TYR A 17 -9.29 4.68 -4.65
CA TYR A 17 -9.51 4.19 -6.02
C TYR A 17 -10.99 3.95 -6.30
N SER A 18 -11.40 4.29 -7.51
CA SER A 18 -12.72 4.04 -8.07
C SER A 18 -12.52 3.59 -9.52
N ALA A 19 -12.52 2.29 -9.74
CA ALA A 19 -12.34 1.71 -11.08
C ALA A 19 -13.69 1.27 -11.67
N ALA A 20 -13.82 1.26 -13.01
CA ALA A 20 -15.04 0.76 -13.63
C ALA A 20 -15.19 -0.77 -13.49
N THR A 21 -14.06 -1.47 -13.38
CA THR A 21 -13.98 -2.92 -13.25
C THR A 21 -13.03 -3.28 -12.10
N PRO A 22 -13.25 -4.41 -11.41
CA PRO A 22 -12.27 -4.89 -10.44
C PRO A 22 -10.93 -5.18 -11.15
N PHE A 23 -9.84 -4.84 -10.48
CA PHE A 23 -8.48 -5.02 -11.01
C PHE A 23 -7.56 -5.53 -9.91
N THR A 24 -6.68 -6.45 -10.27
CA THR A 24 -5.71 -7.06 -9.36
C THR A 24 -4.36 -7.06 -10.06
N GLU A 25 -3.33 -6.65 -9.34
CA GLU A 25 -1.95 -6.61 -9.78
C GLU A 25 -1.05 -7.20 -8.71
N LEU A 26 -0.17 -8.12 -9.10
CA LEU A 26 0.74 -8.81 -8.20
C LEU A 26 2.12 -8.83 -8.85
N PHE A 27 3.08 -8.19 -8.19
CA PHE A 27 4.48 -8.18 -8.56
C PHE A 27 5.33 -8.79 -7.45
N PHE A 28 6.22 -9.68 -7.87
CA PHE A 28 7.22 -10.28 -7.01
C PHE A 28 8.56 -10.29 -7.73
N ASN A 29 9.50 -9.51 -7.22
CA ASN A 29 10.85 -9.37 -7.78
C ASN A 29 11.88 -9.87 -6.77
N THR A 30 12.88 -10.58 -7.26
CA THR A 30 14.04 -11.03 -6.49
C THR A 30 15.32 -10.54 -7.15
N THR A 31 16.33 -10.23 -6.36
CA THR A 31 17.64 -9.76 -6.86
C THR A 31 18.73 -10.78 -6.49
N ILE A 32 19.88 -10.69 -7.16
CA ILE A 32 21.10 -11.42 -6.77
C ILE A 32 21.61 -10.77 -5.47
N ASN A 33 21.93 -11.56 -4.44
CA ASN A 33 21.98 -11.18 -3.01
C ASN A 33 20.55 -11.05 -2.42
N LYS A 34 20.32 -11.35 -1.13
CA LYS A 34 19.00 -11.67 -0.51
C LYS A 34 17.94 -10.54 -0.49
N GLY A 35 17.80 -9.79 -1.57
CA GLY A 35 16.80 -8.76 -1.83
C GLY A 35 15.52 -9.35 -2.41
N GLN A 36 14.39 -9.02 -1.78
CA GLN A 36 13.05 -9.41 -2.19
C GLN A 36 12.15 -8.18 -2.17
N ASN A 37 11.39 -7.99 -3.25
CA ASN A 37 10.40 -6.93 -3.36
C ASN A 37 9.05 -7.51 -3.78
N VAL A 38 8.00 -7.12 -3.05
CA VAL A 38 6.63 -7.52 -3.30
C VAL A 38 5.80 -6.26 -3.42
N ASP A 39 4.98 -6.18 -4.47
CA ASP A 39 3.91 -5.21 -4.59
C ASP A 39 2.64 -5.94 -4.98
N SER A 40 1.55 -5.66 -4.28
CA SER A 40 0.27 -6.32 -4.48
C SER A 40 -0.83 -5.31 -4.33
N PHE A 41 -1.70 -5.22 -5.32
CA PHE A 41 -2.78 -4.26 -5.36
C PHE A 41 -4.05 -4.95 -5.85
N ILE A 42 -5.16 -4.66 -5.18
CA ILE A 42 -6.49 -5.10 -5.59
C ILE A 42 -7.49 -3.96 -5.38
N THR A 43 -8.37 -3.77 -6.35
CA THR A 43 -9.51 -2.86 -6.27
C THR A 43 -10.80 -3.58 -6.66
N LEU A 44 -11.86 -3.32 -5.90
CA LEU A 44 -13.17 -3.96 -6.04
C LEU A 44 -14.25 -2.89 -5.89
N ASN A 45 -15.18 -2.83 -6.84
CA ASN A 45 -16.29 -1.87 -6.81
C ASN A 45 -17.59 -2.68 -6.76
N THR A 46 -18.07 -2.96 -5.55
CA THR A 46 -19.25 -3.80 -5.34
C THR A 46 -20.52 -3.13 -5.85
N SER A 47 -20.55 -1.80 -5.87
CA SER A 47 -21.60 -1.01 -6.52
C SER A 47 -21.00 0.26 -7.13
N LYS A 48 -21.77 0.98 -7.96
CA LYS A 48 -21.34 2.28 -8.53
C LYS A 48 -20.86 3.29 -7.49
N ASN A 49 -21.31 3.12 -6.25
CA ASN A 49 -21.18 4.08 -5.18
C ASN A 49 -20.29 3.57 -4.04
N LEU A 50 -19.86 2.30 -4.08
CA LEU A 50 -19.10 1.64 -3.01
C LEU A 50 -17.85 0.98 -3.58
N ASN A 51 -16.70 1.56 -3.25
CA ASN A 51 -15.39 1.15 -3.75
C ASN A 51 -14.49 0.69 -2.61
N PHE A 52 -13.71 -0.34 -2.88
CA PHE A 52 -12.70 -0.90 -1.98
C PHE A 52 -11.38 -1.04 -2.71
N SER A 53 -10.28 -0.86 -1.97
CA SER A 53 -8.97 -1.30 -2.44
C SER A 53 -8.08 -1.71 -1.29
N MET A 54 -7.19 -2.66 -1.59
CA MET A 54 -6.14 -3.10 -0.70
C MET A 54 -4.82 -3.07 -1.45
N ALA A 55 -3.77 -2.64 -0.76
CA ALA A 55 -2.42 -2.66 -1.29
C ALA A 55 -1.44 -3.15 -0.23
N TYR A 56 -0.47 -3.94 -0.64
CA TYR A 56 0.63 -4.37 0.21
C TYR A 56 1.94 -4.19 -0.55
N ARG A 57 2.89 -3.48 0.07
CA ARG A 57 4.25 -3.34 -0.46
C ARG A 57 5.24 -3.81 0.58
N GLY A 58 5.99 -4.86 0.25
CA GLY A 58 7.06 -5.40 1.06
C GLY A 58 8.39 -5.21 0.36
N LEU A 59 9.41 -4.75 1.08
CA LEU A 59 10.77 -4.73 0.59
C LEU A 59 11.69 -5.22 1.71
N ARG A 60 12.50 -6.23 1.40
CA ARG A 60 13.53 -6.74 2.29
C ARG A 60 14.83 -6.77 1.50
N SER A 61 15.88 -6.17 2.03
CA SER A 61 17.21 -6.20 1.44
C SER A 61 18.27 -6.34 2.51
N GLU A 62 19.22 -7.24 2.26
CA GLU A 62 20.46 -7.37 3.02
C GLU A 62 21.50 -6.53 2.25
N GLY A 63 22.08 -5.50 2.89
CA GLY A 63 23.10 -4.66 2.27
C GLY A 63 24.43 -5.38 2.04
N ASP A 64 25.37 -4.75 1.34
CA ASP A 64 26.70 -5.30 1.05
C ASP A 64 27.59 -5.46 2.31
N TYR A 65 27.18 -4.88 3.44
CA TYR A 65 27.86 -4.97 4.74
C TYR A 65 27.11 -5.92 5.69
N ILE A 66 27.88 -6.67 6.49
CA ILE A 66 27.37 -7.57 7.54
C ILE A 66 26.51 -6.74 8.51
N ASN A 67 25.27 -7.18 8.77
CA ASN A 67 24.28 -6.51 9.63
C ASN A 67 23.73 -5.17 9.11
N GLN A 68 23.43 -5.07 7.82
CA GLN A 68 22.55 -4.02 7.29
C GLN A 68 21.28 -4.65 6.71
N LEU A 69 20.40 -5.13 7.59
CA LEU A 69 19.10 -5.67 7.18
C LEU A 69 18.08 -4.55 7.21
N ALA A 70 17.66 -4.08 6.03
CA ALA A 70 16.54 -3.17 5.89
C ALA A 70 15.29 -3.96 5.44
N SER A 71 14.21 -3.86 6.22
CA SER A 71 12.91 -4.44 5.89
C SER A 71 11.82 -3.42 6.09
N THR A 72 10.94 -3.27 5.12
CA THR A 72 9.77 -2.40 5.20
C THR A 72 8.54 -3.12 4.69
N GLY A 73 7.45 -3.01 5.42
CA GLY A 73 6.16 -3.58 5.08
C GLY A 73 5.07 -2.52 5.22
N ASN A 74 4.40 -2.21 4.13
CA ASN A 74 3.34 -1.19 4.07
C ASN A 74 2.05 -1.81 3.57
N PHE A 75 1.13 -2.06 4.50
CA PHE A 75 -0.25 -2.48 4.21
C PHE A 75 -1.19 -1.28 4.20
N ARG A 76 -2.07 -1.23 3.20
CA ARG A 76 -3.06 -0.17 3.01
C ARG A 76 -4.39 -0.79 2.66
N PHE A 77 -5.42 -0.36 3.36
CA PHE A 77 -6.81 -0.67 3.05
C PHE A 77 -7.58 0.63 2.92
N THR A 78 -8.42 0.75 1.90
CA THR A 78 -9.25 1.95 1.69
C THR A 78 -10.64 1.55 1.26
N THR A 79 -11.63 2.28 1.76
CA THR A 79 -13.01 2.20 1.30
C THR A 79 -13.56 3.61 1.07
N SER A 80 -14.35 3.74 0.01
CA SER A 80 -15.09 4.97 -0.26
C SER A 80 -16.53 4.67 -0.61
N TYR A 81 -17.42 5.49 -0.08
CA TYR A 81 -18.83 5.48 -0.38
C TYR A 81 -19.31 6.90 -0.72
N PHE A 82 -20.15 7.03 -1.74
CA PHE A 82 -20.81 8.29 -2.07
C PHE A 82 -22.25 8.06 -2.48
N THR A 83 -23.16 8.98 -2.15
CA THR A 83 -24.53 8.93 -2.66
C THR A 83 -24.57 9.33 -4.14
N THR A 84 -25.58 8.88 -4.89
CA THR A 84 -25.70 9.16 -6.34
C THR A 84 -25.82 10.66 -6.64
N ASP A 85 -26.33 11.42 -5.68
CA ASP A 85 -26.45 12.88 -5.70
C ASP A 85 -25.25 13.60 -5.05
N MET A 86 -24.23 12.85 -4.61
CA MET A 86 -23.02 13.33 -3.93
C MET A 86 -23.25 14.15 -2.65
N ARG A 87 -24.45 14.12 -2.06
CA ARG A 87 -24.73 14.83 -0.80
C ARG A 87 -23.98 14.26 0.40
N TYR A 88 -23.66 12.97 0.38
CA TYR A 88 -22.88 12.32 1.42
C TYR A 88 -21.69 11.59 0.81
N VAL A 89 -20.52 11.84 1.38
CA VAL A 89 -19.26 11.19 0.99
C VAL A 89 -18.59 10.65 2.25
N LEU A 90 -18.30 9.35 2.23
CA LEU A 90 -17.55 8.66 3.26
C LEU A 90 -16.26 8.13 2.66
N LYS A 91 -15.15 8.43 3.30
CA LYS A 91 -13.82 7.97 2.94
C LYS A 91 -13.14 7.47 4.20
N ALA A 92 -12.79 6.19 4.22
CA ALA A 92 -12.09 5.58 5.35
C ALA A 92 -10.89 4.78 4.84
N HIS A 93 -9.78 4.84 5.57
CA HIS A 93 -8.59 4.07 5.26
C HIS A 93 -7.96 3.53 6.54
N TYR A 94 -7.21 2.45 6.38
CA TYR A 94 -6.39 1.85 7.41
C TYR A 94 -5.00 1.60 6.84
N THR A 95 -3.97 1.97 7.59
CA THR A 95 -2.58 1.76 7.18
C THR A 95 -1.84 1.06 8.31
N TYR A 96 -1.02 0.08 7.94
CA TYR A 96 -0.10 -0.59 8.85
C TYR A 96 1.28 -0.55 8.21
N GLN A 97 2.24 0.05 8.89
CA GLN A 97 3.56 0.34 8.35
C GLN A 97 4.61 -0.09 9.35
N ASP A 98 5.45 -1.03 8.94
CA ASP A 98 6.56 -1.54 9.71
C ASP A 98 7.88 -1.24 8.98
N ILE A 99 8.85 -0.74 9.73
CA ILE A 99 10.17 -0.35 9.22
C ILE A 99 11.21 -0.88 10.19
N LEU A 100 11.84 -1.98 9.82
CA LEU A 100 12.98 -2.56 10.51
C LEU A 100 14.25 -2.17 9.77
N ASN A 101 15.26 -1.73 10.52
CA ASN A 101 16.58 -1.50 9.99
C ASN A 101 17.62 -1.76 11.07
N GLU A 102 18.26 -2.92 10.99
CA GLU A 102 19.41 -3.33 11.80
C GLU A 102 20.68 -3.08 11.02
#